data_AF-A0A851H0W0-F1
#
_entry.id   AF-A0A851H0W0-F1
#
_cell.length_a   1.000
_cell.length_b   1.000
_cell.length_c   1.000
_cell.angle_alpha   90.00
_cell.angle_beta   90.00
_cell.angle_gamma   90.00
#
_symmetry.space_group_name_H-M   'P 1'
#
loop_
_entity.id
_entity.type
_entity.pdbx_description
1 polymer ?
#
loop_
_entity_poly.entity_id
_entity_poly.type
_entity_poly.pdbx_seq_one_letter_code
_entity_poly.pdbx_strand_id
1 'polypeptide(L)'
;MNQQEFIRQLQDALVRLPQQEKQEIIADYQEYFRDGLAAGRTEEEIAAALGDPRQLARELMARHHIARWEDRKTVGNLFAVVGAIAGMGLLNFLLAVPFLFYLWMLTMAALASTGILIGGLVLFGTLACNELFGWPAIHESRDVRAIWSDFAQGGPAGNIHIRGSNGETVDVVREASSGRASIHIQSSDGTVSLERNASAALGRLHIKDETGQVDIGGLDWGPSRHGMLLTGLVLMALGGGGLFLCYLLARWTWRGLLAYGRYQLGLLDKARGRDD
;
A
#
# COMPACT_ATOMS: atom_id res chain seq x y z
N MET A 1 -10.48 51.55 -64.46
CA MET A 1 -9.47 51.77 -63.40
C MET A 1 -8.13 51.46 -64.00
N ASN A 2 -7.10 52.24 -63.66
CA ASN A 2 -5.74 51.99 -64.15
C ASN A 2 -5.01 50.98 -63.25
N GLN A 3 -3.82 50.54 -63.66
CA GLN A 3 -3.03 49.57 -62.92
C GLN A 3 -2.70 50.05 -61.49
N GLN A 4 -2.32 51.31 -61.32
CA GLN A 4 -1.93 51.87 -60.03
C GLN A 4 -3.09 51.88 -59.03
N GLU A 5 -4.30 52.23 -59.49
CA GLU A 5 -5.51 52.23 -58.68
C GLU A 5 -5.90 50.81 -58.25
N PHE A 6 -5.81 49.83 -59.16
CA PHE A 6 -6.10 48.43 -58.85
C PHE A 6 -5.15 47.88 -57.78
N ILE A 7 -3.84 48.05 -57.97
CA ILE A 7 -2.82 47.56 -57.05
C ILE A 7 -2.94 48.23 -55.68
N ARG A 8 -3.18 49.54 -55.62
CA ARG A 8 -3.39 50.25 -54.35
C ARG A 8 -4.60 49.70 -53.59
N GLN A 9 -5.73 49.49 -54.27
CA GLN A 9 -6.93 48.94 -53.63
C GLN A 9 -6.75 47.49 -53.16
N LEU A 10 -6.04 46.68 -53.95
CA LEU A 10 -5.67 45.31 -53.56
C LEU A 10 -4.74 45.33 -52.33
N GLN A 11 -3.73 46.20 -52.32
CA GLN A 11 -2.80 46.38 -51.21
C GLN A 11 -3.52 46.80 -49.91
N ASP A 12 -4.46 47.72 -49.99
CA ASP A 12 -5.26 48.16 -48.83
C ASP A 12 -6.17 47.03 -48.32
N ALA A 13 -6.74 46.22 -49.23
CA ALA A 13 -7.60 45.10 -48.86
C ALA A 13 -6.84 43.90 -48.26
N LEU A 14 -5.55 43.72 -48.58
CA LEU A 14 -4.68 42.66 -48.05
C LEU A 14 -3.99 43.02 -46.72
N VAL A 15 -4.46 44.03 -45.96
CA VAL A 15 -3.82 44.53 -44.73
C VAL A 15 -3.62 43.47 -43.63
N ARG A 16 -4.41 42.39 -43.64
CA ARG A 16 -4.35 41.32 -42.62
C ARG A 16 -3.31 40.24 -42.93
N LEU A 17 -2.70 40.26 -44.11
CA LEU A 17 -1.61 39.35 -44.48
C LEU A 17 -0.25 39.89 -44.02
N PRO A 18 0.73 39.01 -43.72
CA PRO A 18 2.10 39.43 -43.46
C PRO A 18 2.68 40.20 -44.64
N GLN A 19 3.59 41.12 -44.33
CA GLN A 19 4.16 42.03 -45.32
C GLN A 19 4.84 41.31 -46.49
N GLN A 20 5.52 40.18 -46.23
CA GLN A 20 6.22 39.40 -47.25
C GLN A 20 5.25 38.75 -48.26
N GLU A 21 4.22 38.03 -47.77
CA GLU A 21 3.19 37.41 -48.63
C GLU A 21 2.41 38.48 -49.41
N LYS A 22 2.10 39.61 -48.77
CA LYS A 22 1.45 40.74 -49.42
C LYS A 22 2.28 41.31 -50.58
N GLN A 23 3.59 41.40 -50.43
CA GLN A 23 4.49 41.89 -51.48
C GLN A 23 4.59 40.91 -52.65
N GLU A 24 4.63 39.60 -52.36
CA GLU A 24 4.66 38.53 -53.35
C GLU A 24 3.38 38.56 -54.22
N ILE A 25 2.20 38.58 -53.59
CA ILE A 25 0.92 38.69 -54.30
C ILE A 25 0.88 39.95 -55.18
N ILE A 26 1.35 41.09 -54.67
CA ILE A 26 1.36 42.33 -55.45
C ILE A 26 2.29 42.23 -56.66
N ALA A 27 3.47 41.63 -56.50
CA ALA A 27 4.44 41.44 -57.57
C ALA A 27 3.86 40.59 -58.71
N ASP A 28 3.16 39.50 -58.39
CA ASP A 28 2.52 38.61 -59.36
C ASP A 28 1.48 39.35 -60.22
N TYR A 29 0.63 40.17 -59.58
CA TYR A 29 -0.35 40.96 -60.32
C TYR A 29 0.29 42.10 -61.11
N GLN A 30 1.37 42.72 -60.62
CA GLN A 30 2.12 43.71 -61.40
C GLN A 30 2.73 43.09 -62.67
N GLU A 31 3.24 41.86 -62.57
CA GLU A 31 3.72 41.08 -63.71
C GLU A 31 2.58 40.75 -64.69
N TYR A 32 1.41 40.33 -64.18
CA TYR A 32 0.24 40.07 -65.01
C TYR A 32 -0.21 41.31 -65.83
N PHE A 33 -0.21 42.50 -65.20
CA PHE A 33 -0.50 43.74 -65.91
C PHE A 33 0.56 44.06 -66.98
N ARG A 34 1.85 43.85 -66.68
CA ARG A 34 2.95 44.04 -67.64
C ARG A 34 2.79 43.13 -68.86
N ASP A 35 2.44 41.87 -68.65
CA ASP A 35 2.29 40.89 -69.71
C ASP A 35 1.04 41.17 -70.57
N GLY A 36 -0.06 41.62 -69.94
CA GLY A 36 -1.27 42.05 -70.66
C GLY A 36 -1.03 43.28 -71.53
N LEU A 37 -0.24 44.25 -71.04
CA LEU A 37 0.18 45.43 -71.81
C LEU A 37 1.06 45.04 -73.00
N ALA A 38 2.00 44.11 -72.80
CA ALA A 38 2.85 43.58 -73.87
C ALA A 38 2.05 42.82 -74.95
N ALA A 39 0.92 42.22 -74.58
CA ALA A 39 -0.02 41.58 -75.49
C ALA A 39 -0.97 42.58 -76.21
N GLY A 40 -0.80 43.89 -76.00
CA GLY A 40 -1.57 44.94 -76.66
C GLY A 40 -2.95 45.22 -76.05
N ARG A 41 -3.24 44.72 -74.83
CA ARG A 41 -4.45 45.08 -74.07
C ARG A 41 -4.26 46.39 -73.34
N THR A 42 -5.35 47.12 -73.12
CA THR A 42 -5.32 48.34 -72.29
C THR A 42 -5.35 48.00 -70.79
N GLU A 43 -4.87 48.90 -69.94
CA GLU A 43 -4.89 48.69 -68.47
C GLU A 43 -6.32 48.50 -67.96
N GLU A 44 -7.29 49.22 -68.55
CA GLU A 44 -8.70 49.15 -68.19
C GLU A 44 -9.31 47.79 -68.50
N GLU A 45 -8.93 47.18 -69.64
CA GLU A 45 -9.39 45.84 -70.03
C GLU A 45 -8.82 44.76 -69.09
N ILE A 46 -7.55 44.89 -68.70
CA ILE A 46 -6.90 43.94 -67.78
C ILE A 46 -7.55 44.04 -66.40
N ALA A 47 -7.78 45.25 -65.90
CA ALA A 47 -8.44 45.45 -64.62
C ALA A 47 -9.90 44.97 -64.62
N ALA A 48 -10.63 45.16 -65.74
CA ALA A 48 -11.99 44.64 -65.90
C ALA A 48 -12.03 43.10 -65.91
N ALA A 49 -11.02 42.45 -66.51
CA ALA A 49 -10.89 41.00 -66.50
C ALA A 49 -10.58 40.42 -65.12
N LEU A 50 -9.82 41.16 -64.29
CA LEU A 50 -9.49 40.78 -62.91
C LEU A 50 -10.63 41.03 -61.91
N GLY A 51 -11.56 41.94 -62.24
CA GLY A 51 -12.74 42.22 -61.42
C GLY A 51 -12.49 43.19 -60.26
N ASP A 52 -13.22 43.03 -59.15
CA ASP A 52 -13.13 43.91 -57.98
C ASP A 52 -11.95 43.51 -57.06
N PRO A 53 -10.93 44.38 -56.88
CA PRO A 53 -9.75 44.07 -56.07
C PRO A 53 -10.08 43.74 -54.61
N ARG A 54 -11.19 44.26 -54.06
CA ARG A 54 -11.63 43.96 -52.68
C ARG A 54 -12.27 42.57 -52.56
N GLN A 55 -12.88 42.07 -53.62
CA GLN A 55 -13.41 40.70 -53.66
C GLN A 55 -12.29 39.70 -53.82
N LEU A 56 -11.36 39.98 -54.73
CA LEU A 56 -10.15 39.19 -54.94
C LEU A 56 -9.33 39.04 -53.66
N ALA A 57 -9.11 40.15 -52.93
CA ALA A 57 -8.43 40.12 -51.64
C ALA A 57 -9.13 39.23 -50.61
N ARG A 58 -10.47 39.24 -50.56
CA ARG A 58 -11.26 38.40 -49.65
C ARG A 58 -11.10 36.92 -49.98
N GLU A 59 -11.10 36.57 -51.26
CA GLU A 59 -10.90 35.19 -51.70
C GLU A 59 -9.49 34.69 -51.38
N LEU A 60 -8.46 35.50 -51.66
CA LEU A 60 -7.06 35.20 -51.34
C LEU A 60 -6.85 35.02 -49.82
N MET A 61 -7.42 35.90 -49.00
CA MET A 61 -7.36 35.79 -47.54
C MET A 61 -8.08 34.55 -47.01
N ALA A 62 -9.23 34.17 -47.59
CA ALA A 62 -9.97 32.99 -47.18
C ALA A 62 -9.16 31.70 -47.44
N ARG A 63 -8.49 31.61 -48.60
CA ARG A 63 -7.62 30.47 -48.94
C ARG A 63 -6.41 30.37 -48.02
N HIS A 64 -5.77 31.49 -47.67
CA HIS A 64 -4.61 31.49 -46.77
C HIS A 64 -4.96 31.24 -45.30
N HIS A 65 -6.13 31.68 -44.83
CA HIS A 65 -6.56 31.44 -43.45
C HIS A 65 -6.77 29.95 -43.15
N ILE A 66 -7.25 29.17 -44.12
CA ILE A 66 -7.47 27.72 -43.97
C ILE A 66 -6.13 26.98 -43.92
N ALA A 67 -5.19 27.30 -44.81
CA ALA A 67 -3.86 26.68 -44.82
C ALA A 67 -3.05 26.93 -43.53
N ARG A 68 -3.14 28.14 -42.95
CA ARG A 68 -2.48 28.46 -41.68
C ARG A 68 -3.12 27.81 -40.44
N TRP A 69 -4.40 27.46 -40.51
CA TRP A 69 -5.09 26.79 -39.41
C TRP A 69 -4.65 25.33 -39.26
N GLU A 70 -4.25 24.68 -40.36
CA GLU A 70 -3.67 23.33 -40.33
C GLU A 70 -2.23 23.33 -39.80
N ASP A 71 -1.46 24.38 -40.11
CA ASP A 71 -0.02 24.46 -39.78
C ASP A 71 0.26 24.83 -38.30
N ARG A 72 -0.72 25.42 -37.59
CA ARG A 72 -0.59 25.73 -36.15
C ARG A 72 -0.95 24.58 -35.21
N LYS A 73 -1.25 23.38 -35.72
CA LYS A 73 -1.18 22.14 -34.93
C LYS A 73 0.25 21.63 -34.92
N THR A 74 1.16 22.43 -34.38
CA THR A 74 2.57 22.04 -34.26
C THR A 74 2.63 20.80 -33.39
N VAL A 75 2.96 19.66 -33.98
CA VAL A 75 3.05 18.34 -33.32
C VAL A 75 3.82 18.40 -32.00
N GLY A 76 4.81 19.30 -31.88
CA GLY A 76 5.52 19.57 -30.63
C GLY A 76 4.64 20.06 -29.47
N ASN A 77 3.64 20.89 -29.73
CA ASN A 77 2.70 21.34 -28.69
C ASN A 77 1.73 20.21 -28.30
N LEU A 78 1.39 19.32 -29.25
CA LEU A 78 0.62 18.11 -28.98
C LEU A 78 1.41 17.14 -28.10
N PHE A 79 2.69 16.92 -28.37
CA PHE A 79 3.58 16.12 -27.53
C PHE A 79 3.80 16.73 -26.14
N ALA A 80 3.87 18.07 -26.03
CA ALA A 80 3.94 18.74 -24.74
C ALA A 80 2.65 18.52 -23.91
N VAL A 81 1.47 18.59 -24.54
CA VAL A 81 0.18 18.30 -23.90
C VAL A 81 0.05 16.83 -23.53
N VAL A 82 0.42 15.90 -24.42
CA VAL A 82 0.43 14.45 -24.14
C VAL A 82 1.42 14.12 -23.02
N GLY A 83 2.60 14.74 -23.03
CA GLY A 83 3.60 14.63 -21.97
C GLY A 83 3.11 15.19 -20.64
N ALA A 84 2.36 16.29 -20.64
CA ALA A 84 1.75 16.85 -19.43
C ALA A 84 0.62 15.96 -18.87
N ILE A 85 -0.22 15.39 -19.75
CA ILE A 85 -1.28 14.43 -19.36
C ILE A 85 -0.67 13.12 -18.84
N ALA A 86 0.33 12.59 -19.55
CA ALA A 86 1.07 11.40 -19.14
C ALA A 86 1.85 11.64 -17.83
N GLY A 87 2.45 12.82 -17.68
CA GLY A 87 3.16 13.23 -16.47
C GLY A 87 2.23 13.37 -15.26
N MET A 88 1.04 13.96 -15.44
CA MET A 88 0.01 13.98 -14.37
C MET A 88 -0.47 12.57 -14.02
N GLY A 89 -0.68 11.70 -15.01
CA GLY A 89 -1.05 10.30 -14.78
C GLY A 89 0.04 9.53 -14.02
N LEU A 90 1.30 9.70 -14.41
CA LEU A 90 2.45 9.05 -13.79
C LEU A 90 2.70 9.56 -12.36
N LEU A 91 2.60 10.87 -12.12
CA LEU A 91 2.71 11.45 -10.78
C LEU A 91 1.60 10.96 -9.87
N ASN A 92 0.35 10.92 -10.37
CA ASN A 92 -0.77 10.39 -9.61
C ASN A 92 -0.61 8.89 -9.33
N PHE A 93 -0.12 8.12 -10.30
CA PHE A 93 0.19 6.69 -10.11
C PHE A 93 1.29 6.48 -9.08
N LEU A 94 2.37 7.26 -9.15
CA LEU A 94 3.49 7.21 -8.20
C LEU A 94 3.04 7.57 -6.78
N LEU A 95 2.07 8.48 -6.62
CA LEU A 95 1.45 8.80 -5.33
C LEU A 95 0.43 7.73 -4.88
N ALA A 96 -0.28 7.11 -5.82
CA ALA A 96 -1.28 6.10 -5.55
C ALA A 96 -0.68 4.79 -5.04
N VAL A 97 0.47 4.36 -5.55
CA VAL A 97 1.15 3.12 -5.14
C VAL A 97 1.44 3.07 -3.62
N PRO A 98 2.15 4.05 -3.00
CA PRO A 98 2.40 4.04 -1.57
C PRO A 98 1.11 4.21 -0.75
N PHE A 99 0.12 4.94 -1.27
CA PHE A 99 -1.19 5.07 -0.62
C PHE A 99 -1.96 3.74 -0.59
N LEU A 100 -1.99 3.01 -1.70
CA LEU A 100 -2.58 1.68 -1.80
C LEU A 100 -1.83 0.66 -0.92
N PHE A 101 -0.51 0.74 -0.89
CA PHE A 101 0.31 -0.09 0.01
C PHE A 101 -0.04 0.17 1.48
N TYR A 102 -0.19 1.44 1.87
CA TYR A 102 -0.64 1.82 3.21
C TYR A 102 -2.03 1.24 3.54
N LEU A 103 -3.00 1.34 2.62
CA LEU A 103 -4.34 0.79 2.82
C LEU A 103 -4.31 -0.74 2.96
N TRP A 104 -3.50 -1.42 2.16
CA TRP A 104 -3.32 -2.86 2.24
C TRP A 104 -2.66 -3.30 3.56
N MET A 105 -1.66 -2.56 4.02
CA MET A 105 -1.03 -2.82 5.31
C MET A 105 -2.02 -2.59 6.48
N LEU A 106 -2.88 -1.57 6.37
CA LEU A 106 -3.94 -1.30 7.34
C LEU A 106 -4.98 -2.43 7.40
N THR A 107 -5.38 -3.01 6.26
CA THR A 107 -6.30 -4.15 6.24
C THR A 107 -5.67 -5.40 6.84
N MET A 108 -4.40 -5.69 6.53
CA MET A 108 -3.67 -6.81 7.13
C MET A 108 -3.53 -6.65 8.66
N ALA A 109 -3.22 -5.44 9.13
CA ALA A 109 -3.17 -5.15 10.56
C ALA A 109 -4.54 -5.36 11.23
N ALA A 110 -5.64 -4.93 10.61
CA ALA A 110 -6.98 -5.16 11.12
C ALA A 110 -7.35 -6.66 11.17
N LEU A 111 -7.00 -7.43 10.14
CA LEU A 111 -7.21 -8.89 10.12
C LEU A 111 -6.43 -9.57 11.24
N ALA A 112 -5.13 -9.24 11.40
CA ALA A 112 -4.30 -9.79 12.46
C ALA A 112 -4.86 -9.45 13.85
N SER A 113 -5.26 -8.18 14.06
CA SER A 113 -5.85 -7.71 15.31
C SER A 113 -7.16 -8.42 15.64
N THR A 114 -7.99 -8.70 14.61
CA THR A 114 -9.22 -9.49 14.75
C THR A 114 -8.90 -10.92 15.17
N GLY A 115 -7.91 -11.56 14.53
CA GLY A 115 -7.47 -12.90 14.89
C GLY A 115 -6.98 -12.99 16.34
N ILE A 116 -6.18 -12.01 16.77
CA ILE A 116 -5.71 -11.90 18.16
C ILE A 116 -6.88 -11.73 19.13
N LEU A 117 -7.85 -10.88 18.80
CA LEU A 117 -9.02 -10.64 19.65
C LEU A 117 -9.90 -11.91 19.77
N ILE A 118 -10.16 -12.60 18.66
CA ILE A 118 -10.92 -13.85 18.66
C ILE A 118 -10.17 -14.92 19.46
N GLY A 119 -8.86 -15.05 19.25
CA GLY A 119 -8.02 -15.98 20.01
C GLY A 119 -8.05 -15.71 21.51
N GLY A 120 -7.91 -14.44 21.90
CA GLY A 120 -8.02 -14.00 23.30
C GLY A 120 -9.41 -14.28 23.88
N LEU A 121 -10.48 -14.00 23.13
CA LEU A 121 -11.86 -14.23 23.56
C LEU A 121 -12.17 -15.72 23.75
N VAL A 122 -11.72 -16.58 22.82
CA VAL A 122 -11.90 -18.03 22.91
C VAL A 122 -11.10 -18.58 24.09
N LEU A 123 -9.84 -18.17 24.26
CA LEU A 123 -9.00 -18.62 25.36
C LEU A 123 -9.58 -18.19 26.72
N PHE A 124 -9.94 -16.92 26.86
CA PHE A 124 -10.53 -16.41 28.09
C PHE A 124 -11.88 -17.06 28.36
N GLY A 125 -12.75 -17.15 27.36
CA GLY A 125 -14.10 -17.72 27.50
C GLY A 125 -14.07 -19.20 27.87
N THR A 126 -13.19 -20.00 27.24
CA THR A 126 -13.06 -21.43 27.57
C THR A 126 -12.56 -21.63 29.00
N LEU A 127 -11.55 -20.88 29.43
CA LEU A 127 -11.00 -20.97 30.78
C LEU A 127 -11.98 -20.44 31.84
N ALA A 128 -12.64 -19.30 31.59
CA ALA A 128 -13.61 -18.71 32.50
C ALA A 128 -14.87 -19.58 32.65
N CYS A 129 -15.38 -20.15 31.56
CA CYS A 129 -16.49 -21.10 31.62
C CYS A 129 -16.11 -22.38 32.36
N ASN A 130 -14.88 -22.87 32.18
CA ASN A 130 -14.38 -24.03 32.92
C ASN A 130 -14.28 -23.74 34.42
N GLU A 131 -13.84 -22.55 34.84
CA GLU A 131 -13.78 -22.17 36.26
C GLU A 131 -15.18 -21.98 36.89
N LEU A 132 -16.10 -21.35 36.17
CA LEU A 132 -17.43 -21.02 36.70
C LEU A 132 -18.42 -22.18 36.64
N PHE A 133 -18.34 -23.02 35.61
CA PHE A 133 -19.34 -24.04 35.29
C PHE A 133 -18.75 -25.44 35.13
N GLY A 134 -17.43 -25.61 35.18
CA GLY A 134 -16.76 -26.90 34.94
C GLY A 134 -16.86 -27.39 33.50
N TRP A 135 -17.22 -26.51 32.56
CA TRP A 135 -17.45 -26.85 31.15
C TRP A 135 -16.87 -25.78 30.21
N PRO A 136 -16.23 -26.14 29.08
CA PRO A 136 -15.92 -27.49 28.64
C PRO A 136 -14.95 -28.17 29.60
N ALA A 137 -15.09 -29.48 29.83
CA ALA A 137 -14.14 -30.22 30.64
C ALA A 137 -12.77 -30.15 29.96
N ILE A 138 -11.92 -29.22 30.43
CA ILE A 138 -10.54 -29.13 29.97
C ILE A 138 -9.80 -30.27 30.65
N HIS A 139 -9.98 -31.48 30.12
CA HIS A 139 -9.02 -32.55 30.35
C HIS A 139 -7.68 -31.97 29.90
N GLU A 140 -6.70 -31.85 30.81
CA GLU A 140 -5.31 -31.50 30.45
C GLU A 140 -4.97 -32.28 29.19
N SER A 141 -4.99 -31.58 28.05
CA SER A 141 -4.94 -32.29 26.79
C SER A 141 -3.57 -32.92 26.71
N ARG A 142 -3.56 -34.21 26.38
CA ARG A 142 -2.37 -34.96 25.98
C ARG A 142 -1.53 -34.22 24.94
N ASP A 143 -2.04 -33.15 24.31
CA ASP A 143 -1.46 -32.46 23.17
C ASP A 143 -0.35 -31.44 23.50
N VAL A 144 -0.45 -30.67 24.59
CA VAL A 144 0.71 -29.85 25.03
C VAL A 144 1.81 -30.76 25.56
N ARG A 145 1.40 -31.85 26.22
CA ARG A 145 2.29 -32.95 26.58
C ARG A 145 2.86 -33.65 25.37
N ALA A 146 2.13 -33.75 24.25
CA ALA A 146 2.54 -34.44 23.03
C ALA A 146 3.72 -33.75 22.36
N ILE A 147 3.69 -32.40 22.28
CA ILE A 147 4.80 -31.60 21.71
C ILE A 147 6.10 -31.81 22.50
N TRP A 148 6.02 -31.82 23.84
CA TRP A 148 7.15 -32.16 24.69
C TRP A 148 7.45 -33.67 24.71
N SER A 149 6.45 -34.51 24.42
CA SER A 149 6.62 -35.96 24.36
C SER A 149 7.29 -36.42 23.08
N ASP A 150 7.13 -35.73 21.95
CA ASP A 150 7.87 -36.01 20.71
C ASP A 150 9.35 -35.66 20.89
N PHE A 151 9.64 -34.53 21.55
CA PHE A 151 10.99 -34.22 22.03
C PHE A 151 11.49 -35.23 23.07
N ALA A 152 10.61 -35.84 23.86
CA ALA A 152 10.94 -36.87 24.84
C ALA A 152 11.06 -38.30 24.26
N GLN A 153 10.45 -38.56 23.10
CA GLN A 153 10.43 -39.85 22.41
C GLN A 153 11.61 -39.99 21.44
N GLY A 154 12.24 -38.88 21.02
CA GLY A 154 13.45 -38.89 20.19
C GLY A 154 14.78 -38.95 20.95
N GLY A 155 14.78 -38.87 22.28
CA GLY A 155 15.99 -38.99 23.10
C GLY A 155 16.23 -40.43 23.56
N PRO A 156 17.50 -40.90 23.64
CA PRO A 156 17.79 -42.28 24.05
C PRO A 156 17.11 -42.60 25.39
N ALA A 157 16.34 -43.69 25.43
CA ALA A 157 15.71 -44.25 26.62
C ALA A 157 16.74 -44.87 27.60
N GLY A 158 17.91 -44.24 27.71
CA GLY A 158 18.99 -44.69 28.57
C GLY A 158 18.78 -44.14 29.97
N ASN A 159 18.65 -45.03 30.94
CA ASN A 159 18.93 -44.65 32.31
C ASN A 159 20.41 -44.26 32.38
N ILE A 160 20.70 -43.06 32.85
CA ILE A 160 22.08 -42.57 32.97
C ILE A 160 22.49 -42.79 34.42
N HIS A 161 23.49 -43.65 34.61
CA HIS A 161 24.11 -43.91 35.90
C HIS A 161 25.53 -43.35 35.86
N ILE A 162 25.79 -42.30 36.64
CA ILE A 162 27.13 -41.72 36.78
C ILE A 162 27.59 -42.05 38.20
N ARG A 163 28.78 -42.66 38.32
CA ARG A 163 29.41 -42.96 39.61
C ARG A 163 30.71 -42.18 39.74
N GLY A 164 30.82 -41.39 40.79
CA GLY A 164 32.02 -40.66 41.18
C GLY A 164 33.06 -41.57 41.83
N SER A 165 34.33 -41.15 41.82
CA SER A 165 35.44 -41.90 42.44
C SER A 165 35.32 -42.02 43.96
N ASN A 166 34.54 -41.15 44.59
CA ASN A 166 34.41 -41.02 46.04
C ASN A 166 33.10 -41.61 46.58
N GLY A 167 32.40 -42.43 45.79
CA GLY A 167 31.15 -43.10 46.19
C GLY A 167 29.86 -42.33 45.86
N GLU A 168 29.98 -41.16 45.24
CA GLU A 168 28.84 -40.35 44.79
C GLU A 168 28.14 -41.00 43.59
N THR A 169 26.81 -40.92 43.52
CA THR A 169 26.02 -41.45 42.41
C THR A 169 25.01 -40.44 41.89
N VAL A 170 24.86 -40.38 40.57
CA VAL A 170 23.81 -39.63 39.88
C VAL A 170 23.07 -40.60 38.98
N ASP A 171 21.82 -40.88 39.35
CA ASP A 171 20.92 -41.79 38.65
C ASP A 171 19.79 -40.99 38.01
N VAL A 172 19.79 -40.92 36.68
CA VAL A 172 18.68 -40.37 35.89
C VAL A 172 17.89 -41.55 35.35
N VAL A 173 16.73 -41.82 35.95
CA VAL A 173 15.86 -42.94 35.59
C VAL A 173 14.60 -42.41 34.93
N ARG A 174 14.27 -42.98 33.77
CA ARG A 174 13.04 -42.67 33.05
C ARG A 174 12.23 -43.95 32.87
N GLU A 175 11.08 -44.00 33.53
CA GLU A 175 10.21 -45.17 33.51
C GLU A 175 9.15 -45.01 32.40
N ALA A 176 9.34 -45.74 31.29
CA ALA A 176 8.51 -45.64 30.09
C ALA A 176 7.04 -46.05 30.30
N SER A 177 6.77 -46.93 31.28
CA SER A 177 5.43 -47.42 31.61
C SER A 177 4.60 -46.42 32.43
N SER A 178 5.25 -45.65 33.31
CA SER A 178 4.60 -44.67 34.20
C SER A 178 4.81 -43.22 33.75
N GLY A 179 5.65 -42.99 32.73
CA GLY A 179 6.07 -41.66 32.28
C GLY A 179 6.83 -40.86 33.34
N ARG A 180 7.29 -41.55 34.39
CA ARG A 180 7.96 -40.96 35.55
C ARG A 180 9.43 -40.74 35.22
N ALA A 181 9.89 -39.51 35.41
CA ALA A 181 11.30 -39.16 35.33
C ALA A 181 11.78 -38.84 36.74
N SER A 182 12.78 -39.57 37.22
CA SER A 182 13.45 -39.27 38.48
C SER A 182 14.93 -39.05 38.28
N ILE A 183 15.46 -38.04 38.95
CA ILE A 183 16.89 -37.77 39.07
C ILE A 183 17.22 -37.95 40.54
N HIS A 184 18.11 -38.88 40.86
CA HIS A 184 18.59 -39.12 42.21
C HIS A 184 20.09 -38.84 42.26
N ILE A 185 20.50 -37.93 43.13
CA ILE A 185 21.89 -37.57 43.37
C ILE A 185 22.17 -37.94 44.81
N GLN A 186 23.20 -38.75 45.02
CA GLN A 186 23.65 -39.17 46.34
C GLN A 186 25.14 -38.81 46.48
N SER A 187 25.47 -38.08 47.53
CA SER A 187 26.85 -37.74 47.93
C SER A 187 27.05 -38.07 49.42
N SER A 188 28.28 -37.93 49.93
CA SER A 188 28.60 -38.14 51.35
C SER A 188 27.82 -37.23 52.27
N ASP A 189 27.49 -36.04 51.78
CA ASP A 189 26.92 -34.95 52.58
C ASP A 189 25.39 -34.88 52.44
N GLY A 190 24.77 -35.76 51.65
CA GLY A 190 23.32 -35.76 51.47
C GLY A 190 22.81 -36.36 50.17
N THR A 191 21.49 -36.29 50.01
CA THR A 191 20.76 -36.78 48.84
C THR A 191 19.83 -35.71 48.28
N VAL A 192 19.79 -35.61 46.95
CA VAL A 192 18.87 -34.75 46.22
C VAL A 192 18.09 -35.63 45.26
N SER A 193 16.77 -35.67 45.38
CA SER A 193 15.91 -36.35 44.41
C SER A 193 14.91 -35.39 43.79
N LEU A 194 14.83 -35.43 42.46
CA LEU A 194 13.80 -34.76 41.67
C LEU A 194 12.93 -35.84 41.06
N GLU A 195 11.63 -35.78 41.29
CA GLU A 195 10.67 -36.70 40.68
C GLU A 195 9.59 -35.91 39.95
N ARG A 196 9.36 -36.24 38.68
CA ARG A 196 8.23 -35.75 37.89
C ARG A 196 7.41 -36.95 37.45
N ASN A 197 6.15 -36.98 37.88
CA ASN A 197 5.19 -38.01 37.48
C ASN A 197 4.45 -37.59 36.20
N ALA A 198 4.16 -38.52 35.30
CA ALA A 198 3.27 -38.23 34.18
C ALA A 198 1.78 -38.17 34.59
N SER A 199 1.38 -38.50 35.81
CA SER A 199 -0.02 -38.31 36.23
C SER A 199 -0.29 -36.99 36.96
N ALA A 200 0.74 -36.38 37.56
CA ALA A 200 0.64 -35.12 38.28
C ALA A 200 1.60 -34.13 37.64
N ALA A 201 1.10 -33.01 37.11
CA ALA A 201 1.91 -31.94 36.51
C ALA A 201 2.95 -31.30 37.47
N LEU A 202 2.93 -31.70 38.75
CA LEU A 202 3.74 -31.16 39.81
C LEU A 202 5.00 -32.00 40.01
N GLY A 203 6.17 -31.38 39.78
CA GLY A 203 7.44 -31.93 40.21
C GLY A 203 7.58 -31.89 41.73
N ARG A 204 8.29 -32.87 42.30
CA ARG A 204 8.74 -32.84 43.70
C ARG A 204 10.26 -32.79 43.72
N LEU A 205 10.80 -31.87 44.51
CA LEU A 205 12.21 -31.76 44.83
C LEU A 205 12.37 -32.09 46.32
N HIS A 206 13.09 -33.16 46.61
CA HIS A 206 13.45 -33.57 47.95
C HIS A 206 14.96 -33.42 48.13
N ILE A 207 15.38 -32.62 49.09
CA ILE A 207 16.78 -32.42 49.46
C ILE A 207 16.92 -32.86 50.90
N LYS A 208 17.86 -33.75 51.18
CA LYS A 208 18.10 -34.29 52.52
C LYS A 208 19.59 -34.30 52.83
N ASP A 209 19.96 -33.66 53.94
CA ASP A 209 21.34 -33.53 54.45
C ASP A 209 21.34 -34.00 55.92
N GLU A 210 22.51 -34.15 56.54
CA GLU A 210 22.71 -34.50 57.96
C GLU A 210 22.03 -33.51 58.91
N THR A 211 21.82 -32.27 58.47
CA THR A 211 21.24 -31.17 59.26
C THR A 211 19.73 -30.97 59.08
N GLY A 212 19.10 -31.61 58.09
CA GLY A 212 17.65 -31.47 57.84
C GLY A 212 17.17 -31.95 56.46
N GLN A 213 15.85 -31.87 56.26
CA GLN A 213 15.19 -32.23 55.00
C GLN A 213 14.34 -31.05 54.49
N VAL A 214 14.42 -30.78 53.18
CA VAL A 214 13.65 -29.77 52.47
C VAL A 214 12.83 -30.46 51.39
N ASP A 215 11.52 -30.43 51.58
CA ASP A 215 10.51 -30.94 50.66
C ASP A 215 9.84 -29.79 49.92
N ILE A 216 10.15 -29.62 48.64
CA ILE A 216 9.46 -28.68 47.77
C ILE A 216 8.55 -29.49 46.85
N GLY A 217 7.29 -29.60 47.25
CA GLY A 217 6.21 -30.14 46.42
C GLY A 217 5.49 -29.04 45.65
N GLY A 218 4.84 -29.39 44.55
CA GLY A 218 3.99 -28.46 43.82
C GLY A 218 4.71 -27.58 42.80
N LEU A 219 5.88 -28.00 42.31
CA LEU A 219 6.59 -27.30 41.24
C LEU A 219 5.85 -27.50 39.91
N ASP A 220 4.90 -26.61 39.62
CA ASP A 220 4.24 -26.48 38.31
C ASP A 220 5.16 -25.72 37.36
N TRP A 221 5.67 -26.40 36.33
CA TRP A 221 6.55 -25.80 35.32
C TRP A 221 5.76 -25.35 34.09
N GLY A 222 4.43 -25.28 34.19
CA GLY A 222 3.52 -24.73 33.19
C GLY A 222 3.08 -23.30 33.50
N PRO A 223 2.52 -22.57 32.51
CA PRO A 223 1.85 -21.31 32.78
C PRO A 223 0.67 -21.57 33.74
N SER A 224 0.72 -20.96 34.92
CA SER A 224 -0.33 -21.09 35.93
C SER A 224 -1.72 -20.78 35.33
N ARG A 225 -2.77 -21.46 35.79
CA ARG A 225 -4.15 -21.24 35.29
C ARG A 225 -4.57 -19.76 35.33
N HIS A 226 -4.23 -19.06 36.42
CA HIS A 226 -4.44 -17.62 36.55
C HIS A 226 -3.59 -16.81 35.56
N GLY A 227 -2.35 -17.22 35.30
CA GLY A 227 -1.50 -16.64 34.25
C GLY A 227 -2.10 -16.81 32.84
N MET A 228 -2.76 -17.93 32.57
CA MET A 228 -3.41 -18.19 31.28
C MET A 228 -4.66 -17.31 31.08
N LEU A 229 -5.46 -17.11 32.13
CA LEU A 229 -6.58 -16.15 32.13
C LEU A 229 -6.11 -14.71 31.89
N LEU A 230 -5.03 -14.29 32.56
CA LEU A 230 -4.41 -12.98 32.35
C LEU A 230 -3.91 -12.84 30.91
N THR A 231 -3.32 -13.90 30.36
CA THR A 231 -2.86 -13.92 28.95
C THR A 231 -4.04 -13.72 27.98
N GLY A 232 -5.17 -14.38 28.22
CA GLY A 232 -6.40 -14.18 27.45
C GLY A 232 -6.89 -12.73 27.49
N LEU A 233 -6.93 -12.12 28.67
CA LEU A 233 -7.31 -10.70 28.83
C LEU A 233 -6.34 -9.75 28.11
N VAL A 234 -5.04 -9.99 28.21
CA VAL A 234 -4.02 -9.19 27.52
C VAL A 234 -4.17 -9.29 26.01
N LEU A 235 -4.40 -10.50 25.47
CA LEU A 235 -4.66 -10.70 24.05
C LEU A 235 -5.93 -9.98 23.58
N MET A 236 -7.01 -10.03 24.37
CA MET A 236 -8.24 -9.28 24.05
C MET A 236 -8.00 -7.76 24.07
N ALA A 237 -7.26 -7.24 25.06
CA ALA A 237 -6.92 -5.83 25.14
C ALA A 237 -6.05 -5.39 23.95
N LEU A 238 -5.08 -6.22 23.56
CA LEU A 238 -4.17 -5.94 22.44
C LEU A 238 -4.91 -6.01 21.10
N GLY A 239 -5.72 -7.05 20.87
CA GLY A 239 -6.52 -7.19 19.66
C GLY A 239 -7.63 -6.13 19.56
N GLY A 240 -8.25 -5.74 20.67
CA GLY A 240 -9.25 -4.68 20.71
C GLY A 240 -8.63 -3.30 20.49
N GLY A 241 -7.51 -3.02 21.15
CA GLY A 241 -6.75 -1.79 20.98
C GLY A 241 -6.22 -1.62 19.56
N GLY A 242 -5.70 -2.69 18.95
CA GLY A 242 -5.25 -2.69 17.56
C GLY A 242 -6.39 -2.42 16.57
N LEU A 243 -7.58 -2.99 16.79
CA LEU A 243 -8.77 -2.72 15.98
C LEU A 243 -9.25 -1.27 16.13
N PHE A 244 -9.25 -0.76 17.36
CA PHE A 244 -9.61 0.62 17.63
C PHE A 244 -8.65 1.60 16.93
N LEU A 245 -7.34 1.32 16.98
CA LEU A 245 -6.33 2.10 16.27
C LEU A 245 -6.53 2.05 14.75
N CYS A 246 -6.77 0.85 14.19
CA CYS A 246 -7.04 0.69 12.76
C CYS A 246 -8.30 1.46 12.33
N TYR A 247 -9.35 1.42 13.15
CA TYR A 247 -10.58 2.18 12.93
C TYR A 247 -10.34 3.69 12.96
N LEU A 248 -9.56 4.20 13.92
CA LEU A 248 -9.20 5.62 13.99
C LEU A 248 -8.42 6.05 12.75
N LEU A 249 -7.42 5.28 12.34
CA LEU A 249 -6.63 5.55 11.15
C LEU A 249 -7.51 5.54 9.89
N ALA A 250 -8.38 4.53 9.74
CA ALA A 250 -9.35 4.47 8.64
C ALA A 250 -10.33 5.65 8.64
N ARG A 251 -10.77 6.11 9.82
CA ARG A 251 -11.63 7.29 9.95
C ARG A 251 -10.90 8.58 9.55
N TRP A 252 -9.63 8.69 9.91
CA TRP A 252 -8.80 9.84 9.53
C TRP A 252 -8.52 9.86 8.03
N THR A 253 -8.20 8.70 7.44
CA THR A 253 -7.97 8.59 6.00
C THR A 253 -9.23 8.92 5.21
N TRP A 254 -10.40 8.43 5.65
CA TRP A 254 -11.69 8.77 5.05
C TRP A 254 -11.98 10.28 5.12
N ARG A 255 -11.72 10.92 6.27
CA ARG A 255 -11.87 12.37 6.43
C ARG A 255 -10.92 13.15 5.52
N GLY A 256 -9.67 12.71 5.40
CA GLY A 256 -8.70 13.30 4.49
C GLY A 256 -9.15 13.17 3.03
N LEU A 257 -9.64 12.00 2.63
CA LEU A 257 -10.16 11.74 1.28
C LEU A 257 -11.37 12.62 0.96
N LEU A 258 -12.32 12.74 1.90
CA LEU A 258 -13.47 13.63 1.76
C LEU A 258 -13.06 15.10 1.68
N ALA A 259 -12.09 15.54 2.49
CA ALA A 259 -11.60 16.91 2.44
C ALA A 259 -10.94 17.21 1.08
N TYR A 260 -10.13 16.29 0.56
CA TYR A 260 -9.53 16.39 -0.77
C TYR A 260 -10.58 16.41 -1.89
N GLY A 261 -11.59 15.52 -1.83
CA GLY A 261 -12.67 15.49 -2.80
C GLY A 261 -13.50 16.79 -2.79
N ARG A 262 -13.82 17.33 -1.62
CA ARG A 262 -14.52 18.61 -1.48
C ARG A 262 -13.70 19.78 -2.02
N TYR A 263 -12.39 19.77 -1.81
CA TYR A 263 -11.48 20.78 -2.37
C TYR A 263 -11.49 20.77 -3.91
N GLN A 264 -11.40 19.58 -4.52
CA GLN A 264 -11.48 19.45 -5.98
C GLN A 264 -12.83 19.88 -6.55
N LEU A 265 -13.93 19.47 -5.91
CA LEU A 265 -15.27 19.92 -6.31
C LEU A 265 -15.42 21.44 -6.22
N GLY A 266 -14.88 22.07 -5.16
CA GLY A 266 -14.88 23.52 -5.02
C GLY A 266 -14.07 24.25 -6.10
N LEU A 267 -12.97 23.65 -6.58
CA LEU A 267 -12.22 24.20 -7.72
C LEU A 267 -13.01 24.11 -9.02
N LEU A 268 -13.73 23.01 -9.24
CA LEU A 268 -14.57 22.81 -10.43
C LEU A 268 -15.76 23.78 -10.44
N ASP A 269 -16.43 23.97 -9.31
CA ASP A 269 -17.52 24.94 -9.19
C ASP A 269 -17.03 26.37 -9.44
N LYS A 270 -15.83 26.72 -8.94
CA LYS A 270 -15.22 28.04 -9.14
C LYS A 270 -14.76 28.27 -10.59
N ALA A 271 -14.39 27.21 -11.31
CA ALA A 271 -14.11 27.28 -12.74
C ALA A 271 -15.40 27.43 -13.56
N ARG A 272 -16.49 26.76 -13.14
CA ARG A 272 -17.77 26.81 -13.83
C ARG A 272 -18.53 28.13 -13.64
N GLY A 273 -18.42 28.74 -12.47
CA GLY A 273 -19.05 30.04 -12.16
C GLY A 273 -18.30 31.27 -12.67
N ARG A 274 -17.31 31.10 -13.57
CA ARG A 274 -16.54 32.20 -14.16
C ARG A 274 -16.94 32.51 -15.61
N ASP A 275 -17.86 31.73 -16.16
CA ASP A 275 -18.38 31.83 -17.53
C ASP A 275 -19.76 32.52 -17.60
N ASP A 276 -20.34 32.93 -16.46
CA ASP A 276 -21.56 33.75 -16.34
C ASP A 276 -21.22 35.21 -15.96
#